data_AF-W0V766-F1
#
_entry.id   AF-W0V766-F1
#
_cell.length_a   1.000
_cell.length_b   1.000
_cell.length_c   1.000
_cell.angle_alpha   90.00
_cell.angle_beta   90.00
_cell.angle_gamma   90.00
#
_symmetry.space_group_name_H-M   'P 1'
#
loop_
_entity.id
_entity.type
_entity.pdbx_description
1 polymer ?
#
loop_
_entity_poly.entity_id
_entity_poly.type
_entity_poly.pdbx_seq_one_letter_code
_entity_poly.pdbx_strand_id
1 'polypeptide(L)'
;MEARIAKLEEFVVDTRERLTKIETRLEQTATKSDIGDIRVDMHKGFVDMTKWVVGTAVGMGAAGIVVMTFVLNNAVPKSTAPLPAQPQPIMIYTQPAPVAPVAATAAPPAPTTPP
;
A
#
# COMPACT_ATOMS: atom_id res chain seq x y z
N MET A 1 59.85 13.34 67.61
CA MET A 1 59.15 14.40 66.87
C MET A 1 59.22 14.14 65.36
N GLU A 2 60.39 13.78 64.84
CA GLU A 2 60.66 13.43 63.42
C GLU A 2 59.74 12.34 62.84
N ALA A 3 59.46 11.26 63.57
CA ALA A 3 58.57 10.19 63.08
C ALA A 3 57.12 10.66 62.82
N ARG A 4 56.66 11.70 63.52
CA ARG A 4 55.34 12.31 63.23
C ARG A 4 55.42 13.20 61.99
N ILE A 5 56.52 13.92 61.81
CA ILE A 5 56.76 14.77 60.63
C ILE A 5 56.80 13.90 59.36
N ALA A 6 57.56 12.81 59.37
CA ALA A 6 57.63 11.87 58.25
C ALA A 6 56.25 11.30 57.86
N LYS A 7 55.41 10.94 58.85
CA LYS A 7 54.03 10.51 58.60
C LYS A 7 53.13 11.61 58.02
N LEU A 8 53.33 12.86 58.44
CA LEU A 8 52.60 13.98 57.85
C LEU A 8 53.03 14.22 56.40
N GLU A 9 54.32 14.13 56.10
CA GLU A 9 54.84 14.28 54.74
C GLU A 9 54.29 13.20 53.81
N GLU A 10 54.30 11.94 54.24
CA GLU A 10 53.69 10.83 53.50
C GLU A 10 52.18 11.04 53.26
N PHE A 11 51.45 11.49 54.29
CA PHE A 11 50.02 11.77 54.17
C PHE A 11 49.72 12.94 53.23
N VAL A 12 50.56 13.98 53.22
CA VAL A 12 50.42 15.12 52.31
C VAL A 12 50.65 14.69 50.87
N VAL A 13 51.63 13.81 50.62
CA VAL A 13 51.89 13.25 49.28
C VAL A 13 50.70 12.41 48.81
N ASP A 14 50.20 11.49 49.62
CA ASP A 14 49.01 10.66 49.29
C ASP A 14 47.77 11.53 49.02
N THR A 15 47.54 12.54 49.87
CA THR A 15 46.40 13.45 49.72
C THR A 15 46.50 14.23 48.42
N ARG A 16 47.69 14.75 48.08
CA ARG A 16 47.93 15.47 46.83
C ARG A 16 47.66 14.56 45.62
N GLU A 17 48.17 13.34 45.64
CA GLU A 17 47.99 12.38 44.54
C GLU A 17 46.50 12.03 44.34
N ARG A 18 45.77 11.81 45.44
CA ARG A 18 44.32 11.57 45.39
C ARG A 18 43.56 12.79 44.88
N LEU A 19 43.96 13.99 45.25
CA LEU A 19 43.34 15.23 44.78
C LEU A 19 43.56 15.42 43.27
N THR A 20 44.79 15.23 42.79
CA THR A 20 45.11 15.28 41.36
C THR A 20 44.34 14.23 40.57
N LYS A 21 44.18 13.02 41.11
CA LYS A 21 43.36 11.96 40.49
C LYS A 21 41.88 12.32 40.43
N ILE A 22 41.35 12.98 41.46
CA ILE A 22 39.95 13.46 41.48
C ILE A 22 39.77 14.58 40.46
N GLU A 23 40.67 15.56 40.42
CA GLU A 23 40.64 16.68 39.48
C GLU A 23 40.68 16.20 38.02
N THR A 24 41.60 15.29 37.70
CA THR A 24 41.70 14.67 36.37
C THR A 24 40.40 13.94 35.99
N ARG A 25 39.80 13.20 36.93
CA ARG A 25 38.54 12.48 36.67
C ARG A 25 37.32 13.41 36.61
N LEU A 26 37.38 14.55 37.29
CA LEU A 26 36.33 15.55 37.30
C LEU A 26 36.27 16.28 35.95
N GLU A 27 37.43 16.60 35.36
CA GLU A 27 37.52 17.10 33.97
C GLU A 27 37.00 16.09 32.94
N GLN A 28 37.19 14.80 33.19
CA GLN A 28 36.67 13.71 32.35
C GLN A 28 35.20 13.37 32.61
N THR A 29 34.59 13.91 33.67
CA THR A 29 33.19 13.61 33.97
C THR A 29 32.31 14.50 33.09
N ALA A 30 31.59 13.87 32.16
CA ALA A 30 30.61 14.52 31.29
C ALA A 30 29.78 15.53 32.08
N THR A 31 29.99 16.81 31.76
CA THR A 31 29.30 17.92 32.36
C THR A 31 27.80 17.75 32.12
N LYS A 32 26.94 18.24 33.02
CA LYS A 32 25.47 18.19 32.81
C LYS A 32 25.05 18.80 31.47
N SER A 33 25.86 19.70 30.90
CA SER A 33 25.72 20.25 29.55
C SER A 33 25.82 19.17 28.46
N ASP A 34 26.83 18.30 28.52
CA ASP A 34 27.06 17.24 27.53
C ASP A 34 25.87 16.26 27.49
N ILE A 35 25.27 15.97 28.64
CA ILE A 35 24.05 15.15 28.72
C ILE A 35 22.86 15.86 28.07
N GLY A 36 22.78 17.19 28.21
CA GLY A 36 21.78 18.02 27.55
C GLY A 36 21.94 17.99 26.03
N ASP A 37 23.16 18.18 25.55
CA ASP A 37 23.48 18.19 24.12
C ASP A 37 23.24 16.82 23.48
N ILE A 38 23.66 15.73 24.15
CA ILE A 38 23.34 14.35 23.71
C ILE A 38 21.82 14.14 23.61
N ARG A 39 21.05 14.65 24.57
CA ARG A 39 19.58 14.52 24.53
C ARG A 39 18.99 15.27 23.34
N VAL A 40 19.46 16.50 23.08
CA VAL A 40 19.01 17.31 21.95
C VAL A 40 19.34 16.63 20.63
N ASP A 41 20.56 16.14 20.48
CA ASP A 41 21.00 15.41 19.28
C ASP A 41 20.22 14.11 19.07
N MET A 42 19.94 13.35 20.13
CA MET A 42 19.07 12.17 20.02
C MET A 42 17.67 12.54 19.53
N HIS A 43 17.03 13.57 20.11
CA HIS A 43 15.70 13.98 19.69
C HIS A 43 15.70 14.46 18.24
N LYS A 44 16.71 15.23 17.83
CA LYS A 44 16.88 15.67 16.44
C LYS A 44 17.05 14.47 15.49
N GLY A 45 17.86 13.49 15.87
CA GLY A 45 18.07 12.25 15.11
C GLY A 45 16.79 11.44 14.95
N PHE A 46 16.02 11.26 16.02
CA PHE A 46 14.73 10.55 15.94
C PHE A 46 13.72 11.27 15.05
N VAL A 47 13.64 12.59 15.14
CA VAL A 47 12.75 13.40 14.29
C VAL A 47 13.15 13.30 12.83
N ASP A 48 14.44 13.44 12.51
CA ASP A 48 14.89 13.36 11.12
C ASP A 48 14.71 11.94 10.54
N MET A 49 15.05 10.92 11.32
CA MET A 49 14.80 9.52 10.95
C MET A 49 13.30 9.27 10.71
N THR A 50 12.43 9.71 11.62
CA THR A 50 10.98 9.54 11.47
C THR A 50 10.46 10.26 10.22
N LYS A 51 10.92 11.49 9.97
CA LYS A 51 10.54 12.27 8.79
C LYS A 51 10.86 11.53 7.49
N TRP A 52 12.07 10.96 7.38
CA TRP A 52 12.49 10.22 6.19
C TRP A 52 11.82 8.84 6.06
N VAL A 53 11.60 8.14 7.17
CA VAL A 53 10.89 6.85 7.16
C VAL A 53 9.43 7.04 6.75
N VAL A 54 8.72 7.99 7.37
CA VAL A 54 7.32 8.27 7.01
C VAL A 54 7.23 8.85 5.60
N GLY A 55 8.15 9.75 5.23
CA GLY A 55 8.20 10.33 3.89
C GLY A 55 8.40 9.29 2.79
N THR A 56 9.32 8.35 2.97
CA THR A 56 9.56 7.27 1.99
C THR A 56 8.43 6.24 1.97
N ALA A 57 7.86 5.88 3.13
CA ALA A 57 6.71 4.97 3.20
C ALA A 57 5.49 5.54 2.45
N VAL A 58 5.16 6.82 2.68
CA VAL A 58 4.06 7.50 1.98
C VAL A 58 4.37 7.63 0.49
N GLY A 59 5.60 8.02 0.13
CA GLY A 59 6.03 8.15 -1.27
C GLY A 59 5.94 6.83 -2.04
N MET A 60 6.46 5.73 -1.47
CA MET A 60 6.38 4.41 -2.08
C MET A 60 4.94 3.88 -2.13
N GLY A 61 4.15 4.11 -1.08
CA GLY A 61 2.74 3.74 -1.06
C GLY A 61 1.94 4.42 -2.18
N ALA A 62 2.10 5.74 -2.32
CA ALA A 62 1.46 6.51 -3.38
C ALA A 62 1.94 6.07 -4.78
N ALA A 63 3.24 5.89 -4.96
CA ALA A 63 3.81 5.41 -6.22
C ALA A 63 3.27 4.03 -6.60
N GLY A 64 3.17 3.10 -5.64
CA GLY A 64 2.61 1.78 -5.85
C GLY A 64 1.14 1.82 -6.31
N ILE A 65 0.32 2.66 -5.67
CA ILE A 65 -1.08 2.85 -6.07
C ILE A 65 -1.16 3.41 -7.49
N VAL A 66 -0.38 4.45 -7.80
CA VAL A 66 -0.36 5.07 -9.14
C VAL A 66 0.04 4.05 -10.21
N VAL A 67 1.09 3.28 -9.98
CA VAL A 67 1.54 2.23 -10.92
C VAL A 67 0.45 1.17 -11.09
N MET A 68 -0.14 0.68 -10.01
CA MET A 68 -1.19 -0.34 -10.07
C MET A 68 -2.42 0.15 -10.84
N THR A 69 -2.87 1.38 -10.59
CA THR A 69 -4.00 1.98 -11.31
C THR A 69 -3.67 2.15 -12.80
N PHE A 70 -2.46 2.60 -13.14
CA PHE A 70 -2.05 2.72 -14.54
C PHE A 70 -1.98 1.37 -15.24
N VAL A 71 -1.40 0.36 -14.59
CA VAL A 71 -1.31 -1.00 -15.13
C VAL A 71 -2.72 -1.54 -15.36
N LEU A 72 -3.64 -1.44 -14.40
CA LEU A 72 -5.02 -1.91 -14.57
C LEU A 72 -5.78 -1.15 -15.67
N ASN A 73 -5.60 0.18 -15.76
CA ASN A 73 -6.28 0.99 -16.77
C ASN A 73 -5.74 0.79 -18.19
N ASN A 74 -4.50 0.29 -18.34
CA ASN A 74 -3.84 0.09 -19.63
C ASN A 74 -3.72 -1.39 -20.05
N ALA A 75 -3.73 -2.33 -19.10
CA ALA A 75 -3.61 -3.76 -19.34
C ALA A 75 -4.95 -4.46 -19.57
N VAL A 76 -6.09 -3.83 -19.26
CA VAL A 76 -7.38 -4.27 -19.79
C VAL A 76 -7.43 -3.78 -21.24
N PRO A 77 -7.34 -4.67 -22.24
CA PRO A 77 -7.64 -4.26 -23.60
C PRO A 77 -9.02 -3.64 -23.51
N LYS A 78 -9.18 -2.39 -23.97
CA LYS A 78 -10.52 -1.89 -24.27
C LYS A 78 -11.09 -2.93 -25.20
N SER A 79 -11.93 -3.81 -24.67
CA SER A 79 -12.71 -4.72 -25.47
C SER A 79 -13.30 -3.80 -26.51
N THR A 80 -12.97 -4.05 -27.78
CA THR A 80 -13.75 -3.51 -28.87
C THR A 80 -15.13 -4.05 -28.59
N ALA A 81 -15.91 -3.26 -27.84
CA ALA A 81 -17.32 -3.47 -27.70
C ALA A 81 -17.79 -3.68 -29.14
N PRO A 82 -18.58 -4.74 -29.41
CA PRO A 82 -19.30 -4.82 -30.66
C PRO A 82 -19.92 -3.44 -30.87
N LEU A 83 -19.67 -2.83 -32.04
CA LEU A 83 -20.28 -1.56 -32.41
C LEU A 83 -21.74 -1.57 -31.96
N PRO A 84 -22.30 -0.44 -31.48
CA PRO A 84 -23.72 -0.37 -31.13
C PRO A 84 -24.52 -1.04 -32.24
N ALA A 85 -25.28 -2.07 -31.84
CA ALA A 85 -25.90 -3.04 -32.72
C ALA A 85 -26.50 -2.35 -33.94
N GLN A 86 -25.80 -2.47 -35.07
CA GLN A 86 -26.39 -2.18 -36.38
C GLN A 86 -27.59 -3.11 -36.50
N PRO A 87 -28.80 -2.61 -36.82
CA PRO A 87 -29.97 -3.44 -36.97
C PRO A 87 -29.69 -4.49 -38.04
N GLN A 88 -29.59 -5.75 -37.62
CA GLN A 88 -29.38 -6.87 -38.53
C GLN A 88 -30.60 -6.94 -39.45
N PRO A 89 -30.43 -6.93 -40.79
CA PRO A 89 -31.54 -6.94 -41.73
C PRO A 89 -32.46 -8.14 -41.49
N ILE A 90 -33.76 -7.87 -41.33
CA ILE A 90 -34.80 -8.90 -41.22
C ILE A 90 -34.78 -9.76 -42.49
N MET A 91 -34.38 -11.03 -42.34
CA MET A 91 -34.49 -12.04 -43.40
C MET A 91 -35.87 -12.67 -43.33
N ILE A 92 -36.78 -12.24 -44.21
CA ILE A 92 -38.07 -12.90 -44.41
C ILE A 92 -37.83 -14.14 -45.26
N TYR A 93 -37.79 -15.31 -44.62
CA TYR A 93 -37.89 -16.57 -45.33
C TYR A 93 -39.34 -16.74 -45.80
N THR A 94 -39.57 -16.63 -47.10
CA THR A 94 -40.86 -16.99 -47.68
C THR A 94 -41.01 -18.50 -47.59
N GLN A 95 -41.80 -18.99 -46.63
CA GLN A 95 -42.26 -20.37 -46.61
C GLN A 95 -43.09 -20.63 -47.88
N PRO A 96 -42.77 -21.67 -48.70
CA PRO A 96 -43.62 -22.05 -49.81
C PRO A 96 -45.00 -22.48 -49.27
N ALA A 97 -46.05 -21.83 -49.76
CA ALA A 97 -47.43 -22.14 -49.38
C ALA A 97 -47.75 -23.61 -49.68
N PRO A 98 -48.35 -24.36 -48.73
CA PRO A 98 -48.84 -25.72 -48.99
C PRO A 98 -49.88 -25.65 -50.11
N VAL A 99 -49.61 -26.34 -51.22
CA VAL A 99 -50.62 -26.55 -52.27
C VAL A 99 -51.74 -27.41 -51.70
N ALA A 100 -52.91 -26.79 -51.51
CA ALA A 100 -54.11 -27.47 -51.07
C ALA A 100 -54.52 -28.55 -52.10
N PRO A 101 -54.91 -29.76 -51.68
CA PRO A 101 -55.48 -30.75 -52.57
C PRO A 101 -56.78 -30.21 -53.18
N VAL A 102 -56.84 -30.21 -54.51
CA VAL A 102 -58.03 -29.87 -55.28
C VAL A 102 -59.17 -30.79 -54.84
N ALA A 103 -60.28 -30.18 -54.44
CA ALA A 103 -61.50 -30.86 -54.02
C ALA A 103 -62.03 -31.77 -55.15
N ALA A 104 -62.22 -33.05 -54.84
CA ALA A 104 -63.04 -33.94 -55.65
C ALA A 104 -64.51 -33.64 -55.32
N THR A 105 -65.17 -32.92 -56.23
CA THR A 105 -66.60 -32.65 -56.18
C THR A 105 -67.40 -33.85 -56.68
N ALA A 106 -68.43 -34.18 -55.90
CA ALA A 106 -69.75 -34.70 -56.31
C ALA A 106 -69.97 -36.20 -56.56
N ALA A 107 -70.90 -36.76 -55.77
CA ALA A 107 -71.89 -37.75 -56.19
C ALA A 107 -73.22 -37.51 -55.41
N PRO A 108 -74.40 -37.84 -55.98
CA PRO A 108 -75.68 -37.13 -55.79
C PRO A 108 -76.61 -37.67 -54.67
N PRO A 109 -77.76 -37.01 -54.38
CA PRO A 109 -78.51 -37.15 -53.13
C PRO A 109 -79.44 -38.38 -53.07
N ALA A 110 -79.62 -38.93 -51.87
CA ALA A 110 -80.60 -39.98 -51.58
C ALA A 110 -82.03 -39.40 -51.40
N PRO A 111 -83.08 -40.06 -51.93
CA PRO A 111 -84.45 -39.56 -51.87
C PRO A 111 -85.17 -39.96 -50.58
N THR A 112 -85.90 -39.02 -49.98
CA THR A 112 -86.89 -39.26 -48.91
C THR A 112 -88.29 -39.38 -49.52
N THR A 113 -88.97 -40.49 -49.25
CA THR A 113 -90.36 -40.77 -49.67
C THR A 113 -91.33 -40.56 -48.49
N PRO A 114 -92.53 -39.98 -48.69
CA PRO A 114 -93.64 -39.95 -47.70
C PRO A 114 -94.75 -40.97 -48.08
N PRO A 115 -95.88 -41.11 -47.35
CA PRO A 115 -96.23 -40.74 -45.96
C PRO A 115 -96.18 -41.92 -44.97
#